data_AF-D7KXR5-F1
#
_entry.id   AF-D7KXR5-F1
#
_cell.length_a   1.000
_cell.length_b   1.000
_cell.length_c   1.000
_cell.angle_alpha   90.00
_cell.angle_beta   90.00
_cell.angle_gamma   90.00
#
_symmetry.space_group_name_H-M   'P 1'
#
loop_
_entity.id
_entity.type
_entity.pdbx_description
1 polymer ?
#
loop_
_entity_poly.entity_id
_entity_poly.type
_entity_poly.pdbx_seq_one_letter_code
_entity_poly.pdbx_strand_id
1 'polypeptide(L)'
;MAQHRHIEFEQGWSNIQKGITKLIRILEGEPEPEFHSDEYMNIYTIIYDMCNQRSDYSQQLYDKYRKVIEDYIIQTVSPSLREKHDEDMLRDLVKRWDNHKVLVRWLSRLFHYVDRHFVLRSKIPIPTLDEVGLSCFLDLVCNGYSYSSLFFNPAYVFVTVHANFLFQVYHEMQSTATKVVLALIHKEREGEQIDRALMKNVLDIYVENGMGTYEEDFESFMLEDTASYYSRKASRWIEEDSCSHYMLKVEECLKRERERVTHYLHSSTEPKVVEKIQNELLVMVAKNRLENEHSGCCALLRDDKKNDLSRIYSLYHPIPQRLGRVADLFKKHITEERNALIKQADDATTNQLLIELHNKYMVYVTECFQNHTLFHKGGSEKLFL
;
A
#
# COMPACT_ATOMS: atom_id res chain seq x y z
N MET A 1 -1.86 -41.64 40.74
CA MET A 1 -1.97 -42.07 39.33
C MET A 1 -3.37 -41.71 38.86
N ALA A 2 -3.52 -40.66 38.06
CA ALA A 2 -4.81 -40.35 37.47
C ALA A 2 -5.18 -41.45 36.47
N GLN A 3 -6.35 -42.06 36.63
CA GLN A 3 -6.91 -42.97 35.62
C GLN A 3 -7.05 -42.20 34.31
N HIS A 4 -6.18 -42.46 33.35
CA HIS A 4 -6.32 -41.91 32.01
C HIS A 4 -7.54 -42.57 31.38
N ARG A 5 -8.60 -41.79 31.15
CA ARG A 5 -9.81 -42.28 30.50
C ARG A 5 -9.46 -42.51 29.03
N HIS A 6 -9.54 -43.75 28.57
CA HIS A 6 -9.40 -44.05 27.15
C HIS A 6 -10.58 -43.43 26.41
N ILE A 7 -10.30 -42.60 25.40
CA ILE A 7 -11.31 -41.93 24.58
C ILE A 7 -11.12 -42.41 23.15
N GLU A 8 -12.17 -42.99 22.56
CA GLU A 8 -12.17 -43.31 21.13
C GLU A 8 -12.17 -42.03 20.30
N PHE A 9 -11.44 -42.03 19.18
CA PHE A 9 -11.24 -40.83 18.38
C PHE A 9 -12.55 -40.15 17.96
N GLU A 10 -13.49 -40.91 17.40
CA GLU A 10 -14.78 -40.36 16.94
C GLU A 10 -15.59 -39.72 18.08
N GLN A 11 -15.57 -40.33 19.25
CA GLN A 11 -16.28 -39.82 20.42
C GLN A 11 -15.62 -38.54 20.96
N GLY A 12 -14.30 -38.50 21.03
CA GLY A 12 -13.55 -37.31 21.45
C GLY A 12 -13.71 -36.17 20.44
N TRP A 13 -13.53 -36.48 19.16
CA TRP A 13 -13.67 -35.53 18.06
C TRP A 13 -15.09 -34.95 17.97
N SER A 14 -16.14 -35.75 18.14
CA SER A 14 -17.53 -35.25 18.13
C SER A 14 -17.77 -34.18 19.21
N ASN A 15 -17.19 -34.34 20.40
CA ASN A 15 -17.32 -33.36 21.48
C ASN A 15 -16.51 -32.09 21.20
N ILE A 16 -15.28 -32.24 20.69
CA ILE A 16 -14.44 -31.11 20.27
C ILE A 16 -15.16 -30.32 19.16
N GLN A 17 -15.66 -31.01 18.14
CA GLN A 17 -16.33 -30.42 16.99
C GLN A 17 -17.58 -29.63 17.39
N LYS A 18 -18.38 -30.11 18.36
CA LYS A 18 -19.53 -29.34 18.88
C LYS A 18 -19.10 -27.99 19.45
N GLY A 19 -18.02 -27.96 20.23
CA GLY A 19 -17.47 -26.71 20.76
C GLY A 19 -16.96 -25.78 19.67
N ILE A 20 -16.26 -26.33 18.66
CA ILE A 20 -15.79 -25.56 17.51
C ILE A 20 -16.97 -24.98 16.70
N THR A 21 -18.00 -25.78 16.41
CA THR A 21 -19.21 -25.31 15.72
C THR A 21 -19.88 -24.18 16.49
N LYS A 22 -20.01 -24.30 17.82
CA LYS A 22 -20.52 -23.24 18.69
C LYS A 22 -19.71 -21.95 18.54
N LEU A 23 -18.37 -22.05 18.58
CA LEU A 23 -17.49 -20.91 18.38
C LEU A 23 -17.67 -20.25 17.01
N ILE A 24 -17.73 -21.05 15.93
CA ILE A 24 -17.95 -20.53 14.57
C ILE A 24 -19.28 -19.77 14.49
N ARG A 25 -20.36 -20.32 15.04
CA ARG A 25 -21.67 -19.65 15.09
C ARG A 25 -21.63 -18.30 15.81
N ILE A 26 -20.93 -18.23 16.94
CA ILE A 26 -20.73 -16.98 17.68
C ILE A 26 -20.00 -15.95 16.79
N LEU A 27 -18.93 -16.36 16.09
CA LEU A 27 -18.17 -15.47 15.19
C LEU A 27 -19.01 -15.00 13.98
N GLU A 28 -19.92 -15.84 13.51
CA GLU A 28 -20.86 -15.52 12.44
C GLU A 28 -22.03 -14.63 12.90
N GLY A 29 -22.17 -14.41 14.21
CA GLY A 29 -23.24 -13.61 14.80
C GLY A 29 -24.58 -14.35 14.85
N GLU A 30 -24.56 -15.68 14.79
CA GLU A 30 -25.75 -16.50 15.02
C GLU A 30 -26.20 -16.44 16.49
N PRO A 31 -27.50 -16.63 16.78
CA PRO A 31 -28.02 -16.61 18.14
C PRO A 31 -27.56 -17.88 18.91
N GLU A 32 -26.37 -17.79 19.51
CA GLU A 32 -25.72 -18.87 20.24
C GLU A 32 -25.34 -18.38 21.66
N PRO A 33 -25.48 -19.20 22.72
CA PRO A 33 -25.05 -18.82 24.06
C PRO A 33 -23.55 -18.52 24.12
N GLU A 34 -23.16 -17.67 25.08
CA GLU A 34 -21.74 -17.39 25.34
C GLU A 34 -20.93 -18.68 25.58
N PHE A 35 -19.66 -18.64 25.22
CA PHE A 35 -18.74 -19.74 25.41
C PHE A 35 -18.14 -19.68 26.81
N HIS A 36 -18.52 -20.60 27.69
CA HIS A 36 -18.12 -20.57 29.09
C HIS A 36 -16.78 -21.30 29.33
N SER A 37 -16.11 -20.94 30.43
CA SER A 37 -14.79 -21.49 30.76
C SER A 37 -14.81 -22.99 31.06
N ASP A 38 -15.90 -23.53 31.57
CA ASP A 38 -16.10 -24.96 31.78
C ASP A 38 -16.17 -25.74 30.45
N GLU A 39 -16.85 -25.19 29.44
CA GLU A 39 -16.86 -25.76 28.08
C GLU A 39 -15.45 -25.78 27.49
N TYR A 40 -14.70 -24.67 27.64
CA TYR A 40 -13.30 -24.59 27.22
C TYR A 40 -12.44 -25.66 27.91
N MET A 41 -12.53 -25.75 29.24
CA MET A 41 -11.73 -26.70 30.02
C MET A 41 -12.08 -28.14 29.69
N ASN A 42 -13.36 -28.44 29.41
CA ASN A 42 -13.78 -29.76 28.98
C ASN A 42 -13.15 -30.16 27.65
N ILE A 43 -13.23 -29.29 26.62
CA ILE A 43 -12.64 -29.55 25.30
C ILE A 43 -11.11 -29.67 25.39
N TYR A 44 -10.46 -28.76 26.11
CA TYR A 44 -9.02 -28.82 26.34
C TYR A 44 -8.59 -30.13 27.02
N THR A 45 -9.34 -30.57 28.03
CA THR A 45 -9.08 -31.84 28.74
C THR A 45 -9.25 -33.04 27.82
N ILE A 46 -10.28 -33.06 26.97
CA ILE A 46 -10.48 -34.12 25.97
C ILE A 46 -9.28 -34.19 25.01
N ILE A 47 -8.82 -33.05 24.48
CA ILE A 47 -7.64 -32.98 23.61
C ILE A 47 -6.40 -33.50 24.34
N TYR A 48 -6.17 -33.05 25.58
CA TYR A 48 -5.07 -33.50 26.41
C TYR A 48 -5.08 -35.02 26.65
N ASP A 49 -6.24 -35.58 27.00
CA ASP A 49 -6.39 -37.03 27.25
C ASP A 49 -6.17 -37.85 25.97
N MET A 50 -6.67 -37.37 24.83
CA MET A 50 -6.47 -38.00 23.52
C MET A 50 -5.01 -37.98 23.06
N CYS A 51 -4.22 -36.98 23.47
CA CYS A 51 -2.78 -36.92 23.19
C CYS A 51 -1.94 -37.76 24.18
N ASN A 52 -2.42 -38.04 25.39
CA ASN A 52 -1.65 -38.73 26.44
C ASN A 52 -2.03 -40.19 26.66
N GLN A 53 -3.09 -40.69 26.02
CA GLN A 53 -3.43 -42.10 26.05
C GLN A 53 -2.44 -42.96 25.25
N ARG A 54 -2.50 -44.29 25.42
CA ARG A 54 -1.59 -45.24 24.74
C ARG A 54 -1.63 -45.14 23.21
N SER A 55 -2.81 -44.87 22.67
CA SER A 55 -3.03 -44.62 21.24
C SER A 55 -3.01 -43.11 21.00
N ASP A 56 -1.83 -42.55 20.73
CA ASP A 56 -1.64 -41.11 20.52
C ASP A 56 -2.39 -40.62 19.27
N TYR A 57 -3.30 -39.67 19.45
CA TYR A 57 -4.07 -39.04 18.37
C TYR A 57 -3.56 -37.65 17.96
N SER A 58 -2.39 -37.22 18.42
CA SER A 58 -1.90 -35.85 18.19
C SER A 58 -1.78 -35.49 16.71
N GLN A 59 -1.32 -36.41 15.85
CA GLN A 59 -1.28 -36.18 14.40
C GLN A 59 -2.69 -36.02 13.80
N GLN A 60 -3.64 -36.89 14.17
CA GLN A 60 -5.01 -36.80 13.67
C GLN A 60 -5.70 -35.51 14.14
N LEU A 61 -5.43 -35.07 15.36
CA LEU A 61 -5.92 -33.80 15.90
C LEU A 61 -5.33 -32.59 15.16
N TYR A 62 -4.05 -32.63 14.81
CA TYR A 62 -3.40 -31.62 13.97
C TYR A 62 -4.03 -31.54 12.57
N ASP A 63 -4.26 -32.68 11.92
CA ASP A 63 -4.88 -32.73 10.59
C ASP A 63 -6.34 -32.23 10.63
N LYS A 64 -7.07 -32.58 11.70
CA LYS A 64 -8.44 -32.10 11.92
C LYS A 64 -8.53 -30.60 12.21
N TYR A 65 -7.57 -30.05 12.96
CA TYR A 65 -7.48 -28.59 13.19
C TYR A 65 -7.42 -27.84 11.86
N ARG A 66 -6.51 -28.24 10.96
CA ARG A 66 -6.40 -27.66 9.62
C ARG A 66 -7.72 -27.77 8.87
N LYS A 67 -8.28 -28.98 8.80
CA LYS A 67 -9.51 -29.23 8.06
C LYS A 67 -10.69 -28.39 8.52
N VAL A 68 -10.84 -28.16 9.83
CA VAL A 68 -11.89 -27.29 10.39
C VAL A 68 -11.80 -25.88 9.81
N ILE A 69 -10.60 -25.33 9.73
CA ILE A 69 -10.37 -23.96 9.24
C ILE A 69 -10.62 -23.91 7.74
N GLU A 70 -10.12 -24.89 6.98
CA GLU A 70 -10.33 -25.00 5.54
C GLU A 70 -11.83 -25.13 5.21
N ASP A 71 -12.56 -25.99 5.92
CA ASP A 71 -14.00 -26.19 5.74
C ASP A 71 -14.77 -24.88 6.04
N TYR A 72 -14.42 -24.15 7.09
CA TYR A 72 -15.02 -22.84 7.40
C TYR A 72 -14.81 -21.82 6.28
N ILE A 73 -13.58 -21.73 5.76
CA ILE A 73 -13.26 -20.81 4.67
C ILE A 73 -14.05 -21.17 3.41
N ILE A 74 -14.01 -22.44 3.00
CA ILE A 74 -14.64 -22.90 1.75
C ILE A 74 -16.16 -22.82 1.81
N GLN A 75 -16.77 -23.18 2.93
CA GLN A 75 -18.22 -23.31 3.04
C GLN A 75 -18.92 -22.02 3.48
N THR A 76 -18.20 -21.10 4.15
CA THR A 76 -18.81 -19.90 4.72
C THR A 76 -18.18 -18.61 4.20
N VAL A 77 -16.85 -18.51 4.25
CA VAL A 77 -16.15 -17.27 3.87
C VAL A 77 -16.21 -17.03 2.36
N SER A 78 -15.77 -17.99 1.55
CA SER A 78 -15.68 -17.82 0.09
C SER A 78 -17.03 -17.52 -0.57
N PRO A 79 -18.15 -18.21 -0.24
CA PRO A 79 -19.45 -17.89 -0.81
C PRO A 79 -19.91 -16.46 -0.44
N SER A 80 -19.76 -16.07 0.83
CA SER A 80 -20.13 -14.73 1.31
C SER A 80 -19.41 -13.62 0.56
N LEU A 81 -18.11 -13.80 0.31
CA LEU A 81 -17.32 -12.80 -0.41
C LEU A 81 -17.71 -12.69 -1.89
N ARG A 82 -18.09 -13.79 -2.54
CA ARG A 82 -18.51 -13.79 -3.96
C ARG A 82 -19.87 -13.16 -4.21
N GLU A 83 -20.76 -13.23 -3.22
CA GLU A 83 -22.09 -12.64 -3.32
C GLU A 83 -22.09 -11.11 -3.19
N LYS A 84 -20.98 -10.54 -2.68
CA LYS A 84 -20.82 -9.10 -2.45
C LYS A 84 -19.94 -8.47 -3.52
N HIS A 85 -20.13 -7.17 -3.74
CA HIS A 85 -19.37 -6.38 -4.70
C HIS A 85 -18.88 -5.06 -4.07
N ASP A 86 -17.92 -4.42 -4.74
CA ASP A 86 -17.41 -3.09 -4.38
C ASP A 86 -17.03 -2.94 -2.90
N GLU A 87 -17.42 -1.84 -2.26
CA GLU A 87 -17.10 -1.54 -0.86
C GLU A 87 -17.71 -2.56 0.11
N ASP A 88 -18.90 -3.11 -0.18
CA ASP A 88 -19.53 -4.11 0.68
C ASP A 88 -18.75 -5.41 0.70
N MET A 89 -18.14 -5.79 -0.42
CA MET A 89 -17.21 -6.91 -0.49
C MET A 89 -15.96 -6.64 0.35
N LEU A 90 -15.37 -5.44 0.25
CA LEU A 90 -14.21 -5.07 1.06
C LEU A 90 -14.53 -5.09 2.57
N ARG A 91 -15.71 -4.61 2.97
CA ARG A 91 -16.17 -4.65 4.37
C ARG A 91 -16.31 -6.09 4.86
N ASP A 92 -16.87 -6.96 4.01
CA ASP A 92 -16.97 -8.37 4.35
C ASP A 92 -15.58 -9.01 4.44
N LEU A 93 -14.67 -8.74 3.50
CA LEU A 93 -13.30 -9.24 3.54
C LEU A 93 -12.60 -8.90 4.86
N VAL A 94 -12.68 -7.64 5.29
CA VAL A 94 -12.12 -7.21 6.59
C VAL A 94 -12.76 -7.97 7.75
N LYS A 95 -14.11 -8.04 7.79
CA LYS A 95 -14.83 -8.80 8.82
C LYS A 95 -14.38 -10.27 8.85
N ARG A 96 -14.26 -10.91 7.69
CA ARG A 96 -13.88 -12.32 7.55
C ARG A 96 -12.44 -12.56 8.00
N TRP A 97 -11.53 -11.65 7.67
CA TRP A 97 -10.14 -11.70 8.15
C TRP A 97 -10.05 -11.57 9.68
N ASP A 98 -10.80 -10.64 10.28
CA ASP A 98 -10.83 -10.48 11.73
C ASP A 98 -11.43 -11.70 12.44
N ASN A 99 -12.54 -12.24 11.91
CA ASN A 99 -13.14 -13.49 12.41
C ASN A 99 -12.15 -14.65 12.32
N HIS A 100 -11.42 -14.77 11.21
CA HIS A 100 -10.40 -15.79 11.01
C HIS A 100 -9.27 -15.69 12.05
N LYS A 101 -8.73 -14.48 12.28
CA LYS A 101 -7.71 -14.25 13.33
C LYS A 101 -8.20 -14.66 14.72
N VAL A 102 -9.47 -14.39 15.05
CA VAL A 102 -10.07 -14.81 16.34
C VAL A 102 -10.21 -16.32 16.40
N LEU A 103 -10.69 -16.96 15.34
CA LEU A 103 -10.84 -18.42 15.24
C LEU A 103 -9.49 -19.13 15.43
N VAL A 104 -8.46 -18.73 14.69
CA VAL A 104 -7.10 -19.28 14.80
C VAL A 104 -6.58 -19.14 16.22
N ARG A 105 -6.64 -17.95 16.80
CA ARG A 105 -6.17 -17.70 18.17
C ARG A 105 -6.88 -18.59 19.20
N TRP A 106 -8.18 -18.81 19.04
CA TRP A 106 -8.95 -19.67 19.94
C TRP A 106 -8.63 -21.15 19.75
N LEU A 107 -8.62 -21.63 18.52
CA LEU A 107 -8.33 -23.02 18.21
C LEU A 107 -6.89 -23.37 18.60
N SER A 108 -5.90 -22.52 18.32
CA SER A 108 -4.51 -22.78 18.72
C SER A 108 -4.34 -22.87 20.24
N ARG A 109 -5.15 -22.13 21.01
CA ARG A 109 -5.18 -22.27 22.48
C ARG A 109 -5.81 -23.57 22.94
N LEU A 110 -6.93 -23.99 22.33
CA LEU A 110 -7.58 -25.27 22.62
C LEU A 110 -6.66 -26.46 22.31
N PHE A 111 -5.95 -26.38 21.18
CA PHE A 111 -5.06 -27.42 20.69
C PHE A 111 -3.59 -27.22 21.12
N HIS A 112 -3.32 -26.28 22.03
CA HIS A 112 -1.95 -25.91 22.44
C HIS A 112 -1.08 -27.11 22.86
N TYR A 113 -1.69 -28.15 23.42
CA TYR A 113 -0.98 -29.37 23.79
C TYR A 113 -0.36 -30.08 22.57
N VAL A 114 -1.03 -30.04 21.42
CA VAL A 114 -0.55 -30.60 20.15
C VAL A 114 0.72 -29.86 19.69
N ASP A 115 0.74 -28.52 19.72
CA ASP A 115 1.96 -27.75 19.42
C ASP A 115 3.12 -28.15 20.34
N ARG A 116 2.86 -28.17 21.66
CA ARG A 116 3.91 -28.39 22.65
C ARG A 116 4.48 -29.80 22.64
N HIS A 117 3.69 -30.80 22.25
CA HIS A 117 4.08 -32.21 22.41
C HIS A 117 4.25 -32.96 21.10
N PHE A 118 3.51 -32.63 20.04
CA PHE A 118 3.63 -33.27 18.74
C PHE A 118 4.55 -32.46 17.82
N VAL A 119 4.31 -31.16 17.65
CA VAL A 119 5.11 -30.31 16.76
C VAL A 119 6.56 -30.22 17.26
N LEU A 120 6.77 -29.92 18.55
CA LEU A 120 8.12 -29.82 19.14
C LEU A 120 8.91 -31.14 19.18
N ARG A 121 8.25 -32.30 19.20
CA ARG A 121 8.92 -33.62 19.27
C ARG A 121 9.09 -34.28 17.92
N SER A 122 8.51 -33.71 16.87
CA SER A 122 8.68 -34.20 15.51
C SER A 122 10.15 -34.10 15.09
N LYS A 123 10.66 -35.15 14.46
CA LYS A 123 12.02 -35.16 13.89
C LYS A 123 12.13 -34.31 12.62
N ILE A 124 11.00 -33.95 12.03
CA ILE A 124 10.87 -33.12 10.82
C ILE A 124 10.23 -31.80 11.26
N PRO A 125 10.72 -30.63 10.80
CA PRO A 125 10.05 -29.36 11.08
C PRO A 125 8.61 -29.40 10.58
N ILE A 126 7.65 -29.26 11.49
CA ILE A 126 6.23 -29.12 11.19
C ILE A 126 5.84 -27.70 11.61
N PRO A 127 5.02 -26.97 10.83
CA PRO A 127 4.52 -25.67 11.24
C PRO A 127 3.70 -25.76 12.53
N THR A 128 3.70 -24.69 13.32
CA THR A 128 2.82 -24.55 14.48
C THR A 128 1.37 -24.40 14.04
N LEU A 129 0.42 -24.65 14.95
CA LEU A 129 -1.00 -24.44 14.67
C LEU A 129 -1.31 -22.99 14.27
N ASP A 130 -0.66 -22.00 14.90
CA ASP A 130 -0.83 -20.60 14.53
C ASP A 130 -0.34 -20.32 13.10
N GLU A 131 0.82 -20.87 12.71
CA GLU A 131 1.34 -20.74 11.33
C GLU A 131 0.39 -21.40 10.32
N VAL A 132 -0.11 -22.61 10.61
CA VAL A 132 -1.08 -23.30 9.75
C VAL A 132 -2.40 -22.54 9.65
N GLY A 133 -2.94 -22.13 10.80
CA GLY A 133 -4.24 -21.48 10.86
C GLY A 133 -4.22 -20.16 10.11
N LEU A 134 -3.18 -19.34 10.31
CA LEU A 134 -3.00 -18.11 9.54
C LEU A 134 -2.83 -18.41 8.05
N SER A 135 -1.98 -19.38 7.67
CA SER A 135 -1.77 -19.71 6.26
C SER A 135 -3.02 -20.22 5.57
N CYS A 136 -3.95 -20.92 6.23
CA CYS A 136 -5.16 -21.44 5.58
C CYS A 136 -6.00 -20.36 4.89
N PHE A 137 -6.17 -19.19 5.51
CA PHE A 137 -6.90 -18.08 4.87
C PHE A 137 -6.07 -17.51 3.72
N LEU A 138 -4.75 -17.43 3.88
CA LEU A 138 -3.84 -17.05 2.81
C LEU A 138 -4.02 -18.00 1.63
N ASP A 139 -3.79 -19.28 1.82
CA ASP A 139 -3.74 -20.30 0.78
C ASP A 139 -5.10 -20.48 0.05
N LEU A 140 -6.22 -20.25 0.74
CA LEU A 140 -7.56 -20.51 0.19
C LEU A 140 -8.28 -19.26 -0.34
N VAL A 141 -7.98 -18.09 0.20
CA VAL A 141 -8.64 -16.82 -0.18
C VAL A 141 -7.68 -15.92 -0.97
N CYS A 142 -6.37 -16.05 -0.73
CA CYS A 142 -5.43 -14.95 -0.84
C CYS A 142 -4.03 -15.29 -1.41
N ASN A 143 -3.73 -16.55 -1.72
CA ASN A 143 -2.49 -17.05 -2.32
C ASN A 143 -2.79 -18.37 -3.05
N GLY A 144 -2.98 -18.32 -4.36
CA GLY A 144 -3.24 -19.52 -5.17
C GLY A 144 -2.06 -20.50 -5.28
N TYR A 145 -0.88 -20.18 -4.72
CA TYR A 145 0.30 -21.04 -4.71
C TYR A 145 1.21 -20.78 -3.50
N SER A 146 1.05 -21.56 -2.43
CA SER A 146 2.16 -21.98 -1.54
C SER A 146 1.59 -22.98 -0.53
N TYR A 147 1.47 -24.26 -0.84
CA TYR A 147 2.22 -25.33 -0.14
C TYR A 147 2.00 -26.69 -0.83
N SER A 148 1.75 -26.70 -2.15
CA SER A 148 1.55 -27.93 -2.89
C SER A 148 2.81 -28.81 -3.04
N SER A 149 3.96 -28.36 -2.55
CA SER A 149 5.25 -29.01 -2.81
C SER A 149 6.03 -29.53 -1.59
N LEU A 150 5.60 -29.30 -0.34
CA LEU A 150 6.41 -29.72 0.83
C LEU A 150 5.75 -30.70 1.82
N PHE A 151 4.46 -31.02 1.68
CA PHE A 151 3.82 -32.08 2.48
C PHE A 151 2.85 -32.97 1.67
N PHE A 152 3.09 -33.12 0.36
CA PHE A 152 2.25 -33.95 -0.49
C PHE A 152 2.60 -35.43 -0.37
N ASN A 153 1.71 -36.19 0.28
CA ASN A 153 1.65 -37.64 0.14
C ASN A 153 1.05 -37.98 -1.24
N PRO A 154 1.76 -38.74 -2.11
CA PRO A 154 1.31 -39.05 -3.47
C PRO A 154 0.02 -39.88 -3.58
N ALA A 155 -0.59 -40.31 -2.48
CA ALA A 155 -1.77 -41.17 -2.49
C ALA A 155 -3.11 -40.47 -2.83
N TYR A 156 -3.17 -39.14 -2.87
CA TYR A 156 -4.43 -38.42 -3.11
C TYR A 156 -4.53 -37.83 -4.53
N VAL A 157 -5.13 -38.61 -5.43
CA VAL A 157 -5.40 -38.24 -6.84
C VAL A 157 -6.60 -37.28 -6.99
N PHE A 158 -7.30 -36.92 -5.90
CA PHE A 158 -8.44 -35.99 -5.89
C PHE A 158 -8.06 -34.49 -5.94
N VAL A 159 -6.78 -34.15 -6.01
CA VAL A 159 -6.28 -32.83 -5.65
C VAL A 159 -6.25 -31.82 -6.82
N THR A 160 -6.30 -32.26 -8.07
CA THR A 160 -6.11 -31.35 -9.22
C THR A 160 -7.30 -30.42 -9.51
N VAL A 161 -8.53 -30.87 -9.25
CA VAL A 161 -9.75 -30.04 -9.48
C VAL A 161 -9.98 -29.04 -8.34
N HIS A 162 -9.68 -29.43 -7.11
CA HIS A 162 -9.79 -28.55 -5.94
C HIS A 162 -8.71 -27.44 -5.97
N ALA A 163 -7.48 -27.79 -6.33
CA ALA A 163 -6.39 -26.82 -6.48
C ALA A 163 -6.70 -25.76 -7.57
N ASN A 164 -7.29 -26.17 -8.70
CA ASN A 164 -7.67 -25.25 -9.78
C ASN A 164 -8.83 -24.32 -9.38
N PHE A 165 -9.82 -24.81 -8.63
CA PHE A 165 -10.92 -23.98 -8.13
C PHE A 165 -10.41 -22.95 -7.12
N LEU A 166 -9.57 -23.36 -6.16
CA LEU A 166 -9.00 -22.46 -5.16
C LEU A 166 -8.11 -21.38 -5.80
N PHE A 167 -7.34 -21.74 -6.83
CA PHE A 167 -6.57 -20.78 -7.63
C PHE A 167 -7.45 -19.73 -8.33
N GLN A 168 -8.57 -20.14 -8.93
CA GLN A 168 -9.48 -19.20 -9.61
C GLN A 168 -10.14 -18.22 -8.63
N VAL A 169 -10.54 -18.71 -7.47
CA VAL A 169 -11.25 -17.94 -6.44
C VAL A 169 -10.35 -16.88 -5.81
N TYR A 170 -9.09 -17.24 -5.60
CA TYR A 170 -8.04 -16.32 -5.19
C TYR A 170 -7.84 -15.18 -6.20
N HIS A 171 -7.52 -15.51 -7.46
CA HIS A 171 -7.14 -14.51 -8.45
C HIS A 171 -8.32 -13.58 -8.75
N GLU A 172 -9.55 -14.08 -8.65
CA GLU A 172 -10.75 -13.28 -8.75
C GLU A 172 -10.89 -12.31 -7.54
N MET A 173 -10.73 -12.80 -6.31
CA MET A 173 -10.90 -11.97 -5.10
C MET A 173 -9.84 -10.88 -4.98
N GLN A 174 -8.57 -11.24 -5.10
CA GLN A 174 -7.46 -10.28 -5.01
C GLN A 174 -7.54 -9.25 -6.13
N SER A 175 -7.77 -9.68 -7.38
CA SER A 175 -7.93 -8.75 -8.51
C SER A 175 -9.11 -7.81 -8.30
N THR A 176 -10.22 -8.32 -7.76
CA THR A 176 -11.42 -7.51 -7.49
C THR A 176 -11.14 -6.51 -6.37
N ALA A 177 -10.55 -6.93 -5.26
CA ALA A 177 -10.19 -6.04 -4.16
C ALA A 177 -9.23 -4.93 -4.61
N THR A 178 -8.16 -5.27 -5.33
CA THR A 178 -7.23 -4.29 -5.91
C THR A 178 -7.98 -3.28 -6.80
N LYS A 179 -8.87 -3.75 -7.70
CA LYS A 179 -9.67 -2.85 -8.55
C LYS A 179 -10.56 -1.90 -7.75
N VAL A 180 -11.25 -2.40 -6.73
CA VAL A 180 -12.13 -1.56 -5.90
C VAL A 180 -11.31 -0.53 -5.12
N VAL A 181 -10.19 -0.92 -4.53
CA VAL A 181 -9.28 -0.01 -3.81
C VAL A 181 -8.74 1.07 -4.75
N LEU A 182 -8.31 0.72 -5.98
CA LEU A 182 -7.88 1.70 -6.98
C LEU A 182 -9.01 2.67 -7.38
N ALA A 183 -10.24 2.15 -7.54
CA ALA A 183 -11.41 2.98 -7.82
C ALA A 183 -11.71 3.97 -6.68
N LEU A 184 -11.55 3.56 -5.42
CA LEU A 184 -11.70 4.44 -4.26
C LEU A 184 -10.61 5.51 -4.18
N ILE A 185 -9.35 5.16 -4.50
CA ILE A 185 -8.26 6.14 -4.63
C ILE A 185 -8.60 7.17 -5.70
N HIS A 186 -9.14 6.73 -6.84
CA HIS A 186 -9.56 7.62 -7.92
C HIS A 186 -10.69 8.56 -7.48
N LYS A 187 -11.74 8.04 -6.84
CA LYS A 187 -12.83 8.85 -6.27
C LYS A 187 -12.28 9.94 -5.34
N GLU A 188 -11.39 9.57 -4.42
CA GLU A 188 -10.79 10.53 -3.49
C GLU A 188 -9.90 11.57 -4.20
N ARG A 189 -9.18 11.17 -5.26
CA ARG A 189 -8.39 12.11 -6.08
C ARG A 189 -9.25 13.18 -6.76
N GLU A 190 -10.46 12.80 -7.18
CA GLU A 190 -11.48 13.71 -7.74
C GLU A 190 -12.26 14.48 -6.67
N GLY A 191 -11.95 14.29 -5.39
CA GLY A 191 -12.50 15.07 -4.27
C GLY A 191 -13.72 14.45 -3.59
N GLU A 192 -14.08 13.22 -3.95
CA GLU A 192 -15.14 12.47 -3.25
C GLU A 192 -14.65 12.00 -1.88
N GLN A 193 -15.58 11.87 -0.93
CA GLN A 193 -15.31 11.28 0.38
C GLN A 193 -15.32 9.76 0.27
N ILE A 194 -14.35 9.12 0.91
CA ILE A 194 -14.23 7.66 1.00
C ILE A 194 -14.05 7.22 2.44
N ASP A 195 -14.35 5.95 2.72
CA ASP A 195 -14.04 5.34 4.00
C ASP A 195 -12.54 4.99 4.08
N ARG A 196 -11.73 5.95 4.55
CA ARG A 196 -10.28 5.77 4.74
C ARG A 196 -9.93 4.69 5.75
N ALA A 197 -10.81 4.42 6.72
CA ALA A 197 -10.59 3.35 7.70
C ALA A 197 -10.75 1.97 7.05
N LEU A 198 -11.75 1.81 6.19
CA LEU A 198 -11.90 0.61 5.37
C LEU A 198 -10.68 0.40 4.47
N MET A 199 -10.22 1.45 3.78
CA MET A 199 -9.01 1.39 2.94
C MET A 199 -7.80 0.90 3.72
N LYS A 200 -7.57 1.49 4.91
CA LYS A 200 -6.48 1.10 5.78
C LYS A 200 -6.59 -0.37 6.20
N ASN A 201 -7.75 -0.81 6.65
CA ASN A 201 -7.96 -2.18 7.09
C ASN A 201 -7.74 -3.19 5.96
N VAL A 202 -8.19 -2.88 4.74
CA VAL A 202 -7.97 -3.75 3.57
C VAL A 202 -6.49 -3.81 3.22
N LEU A 203 -5.79 -2.68 3.19
CA LEU A 203 -4.36 -2.65 2.85
C LEU A 203 -3.48 -3.27 3.93
N ASP A 204 -3.87 -3.18 5.20
CA ASP A 204 -3.21 -3.89 6.29
C ASP A 204 -3.29 -5.42 6.09
N ILE A 205 -4.35 -5.95 5.44
CA ILE A 205 -4.40 -7.38 5.04
C ILE A 205 -3.27 -7.69 4.04
N TYR A 206 -3.03 -6.85 3.04
CA TYR A 206 -1.89 -7.05 2.11
C TYR A 206 -0.53 -7.00 2.82
N VAL A 207 -0.39 -6.17 3.86
CA VAL A 207 0.86 -6.03 4.63
C VAL A 207 1.08 -7.20 5.59
N GLU A 208 0.02 -7.72 6.21
CA GLU A 208 0.05 -8.87 7.11
C GLU A 208 0.31 -10.22 6.37
N ASN A 209 0.70 -10.18 5.08
CA ASN A 209 0.76 -11.28 4.12
C ASN A 209 -0.60 -11.96 3.87
N GLY A 210 -1.68 -11.28 4.25
CA GLY A 210 -3.09 -11.64 4.14
C GLY A 210 -3.62 -11.82 2.73
N MET A 211 -3.07 -11.15 1.71
CA MET A 211 -3.57 -11.06 0.31
C MET A 211 -2.39 -10.97 -0.69
N GLY A 212 -1.37 -11.81 -0.51
CA GLY A 212 -0.12 -11.75 -1.30
C GLY A 212 0.85 -10.69 -0.78
N THR A 213 1.79 -10.22 -1.62
CA THR A 213 2.75 -9.18 -1.20
C THR A 213 2.21 -7.80 -1.54
N TYR A 214 2.14 -6.90 -0.55
CA TYR A 214 1.71 -5.51 -0.76
C TYR A 214 2.41 -4.83 -1.95
N GLU A 215 3.70 -5.11 -2.15
CA GLU A 215 4.48 -4.51 -3.23
C GLU A 215 4.10 -5.05 -4.62
N GLU A 216 4.04 -6.38 -4.80
CA GLU A 216 3.80 -6.99 -6.12
C GLU A 216 2.32 -6.96 -6.50
N ASP A 217 1.43 -7.22 -5.53
CA ASP A 217 0.01 -7.49 -5.78
C ASP A 217 -0.89 -6.24 -5.69
N PHE A 218 -0.36 -5.14 -5.15
CA PHE A 218 -1.08 -3.87 -5.05
C PHE A 218 -0.26 -2.66 -5.47
N GLU A 219 0.88 -2.41 -4.81
CA GLU A 219 1.62 -1.15 -4.95
C GLU A 219 2.09 -0.91 -6.39
N SER A 220 2.60 -1.96 -7.04
CA SER A 220 3.04 -1.89 -8.44
C SER A 220 1.91 -1.40 -9.37
N PHE A 221 0.72 -2.01 -9.27
CA PHE A 221 -0.45 -1.64 -10.06
C PHE A 221 -0.94 -0.22 -9.72
N MET A 222 -0.94 0.14 -8.44
CA MET A 222 -1.33 1.48 -7.99
C MET A 222 -0.38 2.56 -8.51
N LEU A 223 0.92 2.32 -8.55
CA LEU A 223 1.91 3.25 -9.08
C LEU A 223 1.75 3.46 -10.59
N GLU A 224 1.42 2.41 -11.34
CA GLU A 224 1.14 2.50 -12.79
C GLU A 224 -0.16 3.27 -13.07
N ASP A 225 -1.23 2.99 -12.33
CA ASP A 225 -2.48 3.75 -12.41
C ASP A 225 -2.26 5.22 -12.06
N THR A 226 -1.47 5.49 -11.00
CA THR A 226 -1.11 6.85 -10.57
C THR A 226 -0.36 7.62 -11.65
N ALA A 227 0.61 7.00 -12.32
CA ALA A 227 1.31 7.61 -13.43
C ALA A 227 0.33 7.93 -14.57
N SER A 228 -0.53 6.99 -14.94
CA SER A 228 -1.54 7.16 -15.99
C SER A 228 -2.56 8.26 -15.65
N TYR A 229 -2.94 8.38 -14.39
CA TYR A 229 -3.83 9.44 -13.90
C TYR A 229 -3.18 10.83 -14.04
N TYR A 230 -1.96 11.00 -13.51
CA TYR A 230 -1.29 12.30 -13.53
C TYR A 230 -0.80 12.70 -14.91
N SER A 231 -0.46 11.75 -15.79
CA SER A 231 -0.16 12.02 -17.21
C SER A 231 -1.36 12.64 -17.94
N ARG A 232 -2.57 12.11 -17.69
CA ARG A 232 -3.83 12.66 -18.24
C ARG A 232 -4.15 14.04 -17.66
N LYS A 233 -4.02 14.22 -16.33
CA LYS A 233 -4.21 15.54 -15.70
C LYS A 233 -3.22 16.57 -16.24
N ALA A 234 -1.95 16.19 -16.40
CA ALA A 234 -0.92 17.05 -16.95
C ALA A 234 -1.28 17.54 -18.35
N SER A 235 -1.67 16.62 -19.24
CA SER A 235 -2.06 16.94 -20.62
C SER A 235 -3.18 17.98 -20.67
N ARG A 236 -4.20 17.82 -19.82
CA ARG A 236 -5.32 18.77 -19.73
C ARG A 236 -4.90 20.13 -19.15
N TRP A 237 -4.24 20.14 -18.00
CA TRP A 237 -3.80 21.37 -17.34
C TRP A 237 -2.78 22.15 -18.17
N ILE A 238 -2.05 21.46 -19.05
CA ILE A 238 -1.16 22.10 -20.00
C ILE A 238 -1.94 23.04 -20.95
N GLU A 239 -3.09 22.59 -21.45
CA GLU A 239 -3.87 23.40 -22.39
C GLU A 239 -4.63 24.52 -21.68
N GLU A 240 -5.08 24.27 -20.46
CA GLU A 240 -6.02 25.15 -19.73
C GLU A 240 -5.32 26.19 -18.84
N ASP A 241 -4.16 25.88 -18.26
CA ASP A 241 -3.60 26.66 -17.15
C ASP A 241 -2.32 27.45 -17.49
N SER A 242 -2.14 28.59 -16.81
CA SER A 242 -0.85 29.29 -16.75
C SER A 242 0.20 28.49 -15.97
N CYS A 243 1.49 28.79 -16.17
CA CYS A 243 2.57 28.13 -15.42
C CYS A 243 2.36 28.23 -13.90
N SER A 244 2.03 29.42 -13.37
CA SER A 244 1.79 29.61 -11.92
C SER A 244 0.67 28.71 -11.39
N HIS A 245 -0.48 28.68 -12.09
CA HIS A 245 -1.63 27.88 -11.65
C HIS A 245 -1.36 26.38 -11.78
N TYR A 246 -0.64 25.97 -12.82
CA TYR A 246 -0.16 24.60 -12.95
C TYR A 246 0.74 24.19 -11.78
N MET A 247 1.74 25.01 -11.42
CA MET A 247 2.67 24.69 -10.33
C MET A 247 1.97 24.62 -8.97
N LEU A 248 0.96 25.45 -8.74
CA LEU A 248 0.07 25.34 -7.56
C LEU A 248 -0.64 23.98 -7.51
N LYS A 249 -1.23 23.54 -8.63
CA LYS A 249 -1.88 22.22 -8.71
C LYS A 249 -0.88 21.09 -8.45
N VAL A 250 0.35 21.17 -8.96
CA VAL A 250 1.38 20.14 -8.69
C VAL A 250 1.74 20.06 -7.21
N GLU A 251 1.97 21.21 -6.56
CA GLU A 251 2.23 21.30 -5.12
C GLU A 251 1.10 20.68 -4.30
N GLU A 252 -0.15 21.03 -4.62
CA GLU A 252 -1.33 20.47 -3.96
C GLU A 252 -1.47 18.95 -4.20
N CYS A 253 -1.19 18.47 -5.41
CA CYS A 253 -1.24 17.03 -5.71
C CYS A 253 -0.21 16.25 -4.90
N LEU A 254 1.04 16.71 -4.86
CA LEU A 254 2.09 16.09 -4.05
C LEU A 254 1.72 16.07 -2.56
N LYS A 255 1.15 17.17 -2.05
CA LYS A 255 0.68 17.25 -0.66
C LYS A 255 -0.42 16.21 -0.39
N ARG A 256 -1.48 16.18 -1.22
CA ARG A 256 -2.61 15.26 -1.06
C ARG A 256 -2.19 13.79 -1.14
N GLU A 257 -1.21 13.47 -1.99
CA GLU A 257 -0.71 12.09 -2.13
C GLU A 257 0.14 11.65 -0.93
N ARG A 258 0.95 12.54 -0.34
CA ARG A 258 1.65 12.25 0.92
C ARG A 258 0.68 12.04 2.07
N GLU A 259 -0.36 12.87 2.15
CA GLU A 259 -1.44 12.69 3.12
C GLU A 259 -2.12 11.34 2.89
N ARG A 260 -2.46 10.99 1.66
CA ARG A 260 -3.04 9.68 1.31
C ARG A 260 -2.19 8.51 1.82
N VAL A 261 -0.88 8.57 1.58
CA VAL A 261 0.04 7.54 2.07
C VAL A 261 -0.02 7.43 3.59
N THR A 262 0.07 8.57 4.28
CA THR A 262 0.03 8.62 5.75
C THR A 262 -1.27 8.04 6.33
N HIS A 263 -2.41 8.23 5.64
CA HIS A 263 -3.70 7.79 6.18
C HIS A 263 -3.94 6.28 6.01
N TYR A 264 -3.55 5.68 4.89
CA TYR A 264 -3.92 4.29 4.62
C TYR A 264 -2.97 3.46 3.75
N LEU A 265 -1.91 4.00 3.15
CA LEU A 265 -0.92 3.19 2.40
C LEU A 265 0.26 2.84 3.30
N HIS A 266 1.06 1.85 2.89
CA HIS A 266 2.29 1.54 3.60
C HIS A 266 3.32 2.67 3.42
N SER A 267 4.13 2.93 4.46
CA SER A 267 5.07 4.07 4.44
C SER A 267 6.17 3.94 3.39
N SER A 268 6.48 2.73 2.93
CA SER A 268 7.43 2.51 1.82
C SER A 268 6.94 3.08 0.47
N THR A 269 5.64 3.37 0.36
CA THR A 269 5.02 3.87 -0.87
C THR A 269 5.29 5.35 -1.13
N GLU A 270 5.47 6.17 -0.09
CA GLU A 270 5.67 7.62 -0.25
C GLU A 270 6.79 7.99 -1.23
N PRO A 271 8.03 7.49 -1.09
CA PRO A 271 9.10 7.84 -2.03
C PRO A 271 8.77 7.44 -3.47
N LYS A 272 8.15 6.25 -3.65
CA LYS A 272 7.83 5.70 -4.98
C LYS A 272 6.72 6.50 -5.67
N VAL A 273 5.66 6.86 -4.94
CA VAL A 273 4.53 7.63 -5.52
C VAL A 273 4.93 9.07 -5.81
N VAL A 274 5.71 9.70 -4.92
CA VAL A 274 6.23 11.06 -5.12
C VAL A 274 7.11 11.11 -6.38
N GLU A 275 8.01 10.14 -6.56
CA GLU A 275 8.85 10.05 -7.75
C GLU A 275 8.01 9.93 -9.03
N LYS A 276 6.99 9.06 -9.04
CA LYS A 276 6.09 8.91 -10.20
C LYS A 276 5.35 10.20 -10.53
N ILE A 277 4.80 10.88 -9.53
CA ILE A 277 4.09 12.14 -9.73
C ILE A 277 5.03 13.23 -10.24
N GLN A 278 6.24 13.34 -9.67
CA GLN A 278 7.25 14.29 -10.13
C GLN A 278 7.68 14.00 -11.57
N ASN A 279 7.80 12.73 -11.97
CA ASN A 279 8.10 12.37 -13.35
C ASN A 279 7.01 12.90 -14.30
N GLU A 280 5.75 12.56 -14.04
CA GLU A 280 4.63 12.92 -14.93
C GLU A 280 4.35 14.44 -14.93
N LEU A 281 4.38 15.09 -13.76
CA LEU A 281 3.96 16.49 -13.62
C LEU A 281 5.09 17.51 -13.75
N LEU A 282 6.36 17.12 -13.61
CA LEU A 282 7.49 18.07 -13.65
C LEU A 282 8.54 17.71 -14.69
N VAL A 283 8.88 16.43 -14.87
CA VAL A 283 9.95 15.99 -15.76
C VAL A 283 9.47 15.94 -17.21
N MET A 284 8.36 15.24 -17.46
CA MET A 284 7.83 15.01 -18.81
C MET A 284 7.33 16.30 -19.48
N VAL A 285 6.87 17.27 -18.69
CA VAL A 285 6.23 18.50 -19.17
C VAL A 285 7.13 19.74 -19.09
N ALA A 286 8.31 19.63 -18.47
CA ALA A 286 9.20 20.76 -18.15
C ALA A 286 9.40 21.73 -19.31
N LYS A 287 9.69 21.20 -20.50
CA LYS A 287 9.97 22.00 -21.70
C LYS A 287 8.78 22.89 -22.07
N ASN A 288 7.58 22.31 -22.11
CA ASN A 288 6.38 23.04 -22.52
C ASN A 288 5.96 24.13 -21.52
N ARG A 289 6.24 23.93 -20.22
CA ARG A 289 5.81 24.85 -19.15
C ARG A 289 6.85 25.91 -18.82
N LEU A 290 8.08 25.51 -18.55
CA LEU A 290 9.11 26.44 -18.07
C LEU A 290 9.58 27.39 -19.17
N GLU A 291 9.59 26.93 -20.43
CA GLU A 291 10.05 27.71 -21.59
C GLU A 291 8.91 28.46 -22.29
N ASN A 292 7.68 28.42 -21.77
CA ASN A 292 6.56 29.15 -22.35
C ASN A 292 6.84 30.66 -22.32
N GLU A 293 6.74 31.32 -23.47
CA GLU A 293 7.16 32.72 -23.63
C GLU A 293 6.35 33.71 -22.78
N HIS A 294 5.04 33.44 -22.63
CA HIS A 294 4.08 34.36 -22.02
C HIS A 294 3.78 34.06 -20.55
N SER A 295 4.06 32.84 -20.09
CA SER A 295 3.74 32.43 -18.71
C SER A 295 4.85 31.66 -18.00
N GLY A 296 5.91 31.26 -18.72
CA GLY A 296 7.02 30.48 -18.17
C GLY A 296 7.96 31.29 -17.27
N CYS A 297 9.12 30.72 -16.97
CA CYS A 297 10.06 31.27 -15.98
C CYS A 297 10.46 32.73 -16.28
N CYS A 298 10.75 33.05 -17.55
CA CYS A 298 11.10 34.41 -17.96
C CYS A 298 9.95 35.41 -17.79
N ALA A 299 8.69 34.99 -18.01
CA ALA A 299 7.53 35.85 -17.79
C ALA A 299 7.36 36.18 -16.30
N LEU A 300 7.51 35.17 -15.44
CA LEU A 300 7.43 35.35 -13.99
C LEU A 300 8.53 36.28 -13.44
N LEU A 301 9.73 36.27 -14.04
CA LEU A 301 10.81 37.20 -13.71
C LEU A 301 10.49 38.63 -14.14
N ARG A 302 9.95 38.82 -15.35
CA ARG A 302 9.51 40.14 -15.84
C ARG A 302 8.40 40.74 -14.98
N ASP A 303 7.47 39.91 -14.54
CA ASP A 303 6.27 40.31 -13.79
C ASP A 303 6.48 40.34 -12.26
N ASP A 304 7.71 40.16 -11.79
CA ASP A 304 8.12 40.11 -10.37
C ASP A 304 7.30 39.12 -9.50
N LYS A 305 6.99 37.95 -10.06
CA LYS A 305 6.18 36.90 -9.39
C LYS A 305 7.02 36.03 -8.45
N LYS A 306 7.63 36.62 -7.42
CA LYS A 306 8.54 35.96 -6.47
C LYS A 306 7.99 34.69 -5.81
N ASN A 307 6.72 34.69 -5.40
CA ASN A 307 6.10 33.52 -4.77
C ASN A 307 6.02 32.32 -5.74
N ASP A 308 5.72 32.58 -7.01
CA ASP A 308 5.63 31.54 -8.02
C ASP A 308 7.02 31.01 -8.39
N LEU A 309 8.03 31.87 -8.45
CA LEU A 309 9.43 31.47 -8.62
C LEU A 309 9.94 30.61 -7.45
N SER A 310 9.56 30.96 -6.22
CA SER A 310 9.88 30.17 -5.01
C SER A 310 9.23 28.79 -5.05
N ARG A 311 8.00 28.69 -5.57
CA ARG A 311 7.31 27.42 -5.78
C ARG A 311 7.98 26.57 -6.85
N ILE A 312 8.34 27.17 -7.99
CA ILE A 312 9.11 26.48 -9.04
C ILE A 312 10.41 25.93 -8.46
N TYR A 313 11.16 26.74 -7.71
CA TYR A 313 12.37 26.28 -7.04
C TYR A 313 12.10 25.09 -6.12
N SER A 314 11.12 25.20 -5.23
CA SER A 314 10.80 24.15 -4.24
C SER A 314 10.39 22.83 -4.92
N LEU A 315 9.65 22.90 -6.02
CA LEU A 315 9.22 21.73 -6.79
C LEU A 315 10.37 21.07 -7.57
N TYR A 316 11.28 21.85 -8.14
CA TYR A 316 12.39 21.34 -8.94
C TYR A 316 13.67 21.06 -8.15
N HIS A 317 13.81 21.58 -6.92
CA HIS A 317 14.97 21.39 -6.07
C HIS A 317 15.30 19.90 -5.83
N PRO A 318 14.31 19.02 -5.55
CA PRO A 318 14.55 17.58 -5.42
C PRO A 318 14.93 16.87 -6.73
N ILE A 319 14.94 17.56 -7.88
CA ILE A 319 15.18 17.00 -9.21
C ILE A 319 16.40 17.72 -9.84
N PRO A 320 17.64 17.36 -9.47
CA PRO A 320 18.84 18.16 -9.79
C PRO A 320 19.01 18.47 -11.28
N GLN A 321 18.73 17.49 -12.14
CA GLN A 321 18.83 17.65 -13.60
C GLN A 321 17.86 18.71 -14.15
N ARG A 322 16.67 18.83 -13.55
CA ARG A 322 15.65 19.79 -13.95
C ARG A 322 15.85 21.14 -13.28
N LEU A 323 16.34 21.18 -12.04
CA LEU A 323 16.76 22.43 -11.39
C LEU A 323 17.83 23.17 -12.22
N GLY A 324 18.77 22.42 -12.82
CA GLY A 324 19.76 22.99 -13.74
C GLY A 324 19.12 23.77 -14.90
N ARG A 325 18.03 23.26 -15.48
CA ARG A 325 17.29 23.94 -16.55
C ARG A 325 16.60 25.22 -16.08
N VAL A 326 16.03 25.22 -14.88
CA VAL A 326 15.46 26.45 -14.27
C VAL A 326 16.56 27.51 -14.09
N ALA A 327 17.73 27.11 -13.61
CA ALA A 327 18.88 28.00 -13.48
C ALA A 327 19.38 28.53 -14.84
N ASP A 328 19.35 27.72 -15.89
CA ASP A 328 19.71 28.16 -17.23
C ASP A 328 18.72 29.18 -17.81
N LEU A 329 17.41 29.00 -17.58
CA LEU A 329 16.39 29.98 -17.96
C LEU A 329 16.56 31.29 -17.21
N PHE A 330 16.84 31.23 -15.91
CA PHE A 330 17.16 32.40 -15.10
C PHE A 330 18.37 33.16 -15.65
N LYS A 331 19.47 32.47 -15.96
CA LYS A 331 20.68 33.07 -16.57
C LYS A 331 20.40 33.68 -17.94
N LYS A 332 19.63 32.99 -18.77
CA LYS A 332 19.23 33.48 -20.09
C LYS A 332 18.48 34.80 -19.97
N HIS A 333 17.50 34.87 -19.06
CA HIS A 333 16.72 36.08 -18.83
C HIS A 333 17.58 37.27 -18.39
N ILE A 334 18.48 37.08 -17.43
CA ILE A 334 19.42 38.12 -16.98
C ILE A 334 20.28 38.61 -18.14
N THR A 335 20.78 37.68 -18.98
CA THR A 335 21.61 38.02 -20.14
C THR A 335 20.85 38.85 -21.17
N GLU A 336 19.57 38.54 -21.39
CA GLU A 336 18.69 39.27 -22.30
C GLU A 336 18.41 40.70 -21.77
N GLU A 337 18.05 40.86 -20.49
CA GLU A 337 17.88 42.19 -19.88
C GLU A 337 19.18 43.00 -19.93
N ARG A 338 20.31 42.38 -19.61
CA ARG A 338 21.64 43.02 -19.70
C ARG A 338 21.93 43.53 -21.11
N ASN A 339 21.73 42.69 -22.12
CA ASN A 339 21.99 43.06 -23.51
C ASN A 339 21.04 44.17 -24.01
N ALA A 340 19.80 44.21 -23.51
CA ALA A 340 18.86 45.29 -23.80
C ALA A 340 19.32 46.62 -23.19
N LEU A 341 19.80 46.62 -21.95
CA LEU A 341 20.36 47.80 -21.29
C LEU A 341 21.59 48.35 -22.00
N ILE A 342 22.54 47.49 -22.37
CA ILE A 342 23.76 47.90 -23.10
C ILE A 342 23.43 48.58 -24.44
N LYS A 343 22.35 48.16 -25.11
CA LYS A 343 21.91 48.78 -26.37
C LYS A 343 21.22 50.13 -26.19
N GLN A 344 20.70 50.43 -25.00
CA GLN A 344 19.89 51.61 -24.72
C GLN A 344 20.65 52.71 -23.95
N ALA A 345 21.77 52.38 -23.29
CA ALA A 345 22.51 53.30 -22.44
C ALA A 345 23.73 53.91 -23.15
N ASP A 346 24.04 55.18 -22.82
CA ASP A 346 25.32 55.80 -23.15
C ASP A 346 26.42 55.27 -22.22
N ASP A 347 27.66 55.18 -22.72
CA ASP A 347 28.82 54.55 -22.05
C ASP A 347 29.03 54.98 -20.58
N ALA A 348 28.70 56.22 -20.23
CA ALA A 348 28.87 56.76 -18.87
C ALA A 348 27.88 56.18 -17.84
N THR A 349 26.70 55.73 -18.28
CA THR A 349 25.61 55.23 -17.41
C THR A 349 25.50 53.71 -17.34
N THR A 350 26.13 53.00 -18.28
CA THR A 350 26.05 51.54 -18.41
C THR A 350 26.50 50.81 -17.14
N ASN A 351 27.61 51.23 -16.52
CA ASN A 351 28.14 50.56 -15.33
C ASN A 351 27.19 50.65 -14.12
N GLN A 352 26.55 51.80 -13.91
CA GLN A 352 25.61 52.00 -12.81
C GLN A 352 24.37 51.10 -12.96
N LEU A 353 23.80 51.06 -14.17
CA LEU A 353 22.63 50.21 -14.48
C LEU A 353 22.93 48.72 -14.34
N LEU A 354 24.15 48.29 -14.66
CA LEU A 354 24.58 46.89 -14.48
C LEU A 354 24.67 46.49 -13.00
N ILE A 355 25.14 47.39 -12.12
CA ILE A 355 25.18 47.15 -10.66
C ILE A 355 23.75 47.02 -10.12
N GLU A 356 22.83 47.89 -10.55
CA GLU A 356 21.43 47.84 -10.15
C GLU A 356 20.74 46.55 -10.60
N LEU A 357 21.00 46.11 -11.84
CA LEU A 357 20.52 44.83 -12.36
C LEU A 357 21.03 43.65 -11.54
N HIS A 358 22.33 43.64 -11.21
CA HIS A 358 22.92 42.61 -10.36
C HIS A 358 22.26 42.56 -8.98
N ASN A 359 22.11 43.72 -8.32
CA ASN A 359 21.48 43.81 -7.01
C ASN A 359 20.01 43.32 -7.05
N LYS A 360 19.25 43.70 -8.09
CA LYS A 360 17.90 43.18 -8.34
C LYS A 360 17.89 41.66 -8.36
N TYR A 361 18.75 41.02 -9.15
CA TYR A 361 18.74 39.56 -9.28
C TYR A 361 19.30 38.80 -8.08
N MET A 362 20.21 39.40 -7.32
CA MET A 362 20.67 38.84 -6.04
C MET A 362 19.55 38.74 -5.01
N VAL A 363 18.55 39.64 -5.06
CA VAL A 363 17.33 39.51 -4.24
C VAL A 363 16.54 38.26 -4.61
N TYR A 364 16.40 37.89 -5.89
CA TYR A 364 15.74 36.63 -6.26
C TYR A 364 16.55 35.40 -5.84
N VAL A 365 17.88 35.44 -5.95
CA VAL A 365 18.74 34.33 -5.51
C VAL A 365 18.57 34.06 -4.01
N THR A 366 18.51 35.12 -3.20
CA THR A 366 18.33 35.03 -1.75
C THR A 366 16.90 34.65 -1.37
N GLU A 367 15.90 35.38 -1.86
CA GLU A 367 14.50 35.25 -1.43
C GLU A 367 13.76 34.09 -2.11
N CYS A 368 14.01 33.82 -3.40
CA CYS A 368 13.25 32.82 -4.17
C CYS A 368 13.99 31.49 -4.32
N PHE A 369 15.32 31.54 -4.43
CA PHE A 369 16.16 30.36 -4.74
C PHE A 369 17.01 29.89 -3.56
N GLN A 370 16.73 30.38 -2.34
CA GLN A 370 17.36 29.95 -1.08
C GLN A 370 18.90 29.93 -1.13
N ASN A 371 19.52 30.91 -1.80
CA ASN A 371 20.97 31.00 -2.02
C ASN A 371 21.59 29.78 -2.72
N HIS A 372 20.81 29.09 -3.57
CA HIS A 372 21.29 27.90 -4.25
C HIS A 372 22.37 28.24 -5.28
N THR A 373 23.52 27.55 -5.20
CA THR A 373 24.75 27.86 -5.96
C THR A 373 24.57 27.89 -7.49
N LEU A 374 23.63 27.11 -8.03
CA LEU A 374 23.30 27.13 -9.46
C LEU A 374 22.82 28.51 -9.97
N PHE A 375 22.16 29.28 -9.11
CA PHE A 375 21.60 30.59 -9.45
C PHE A 375 22.60 31.73 -9.23
N HIS A 376 23.60 31.55 -8.36
CA HIS A 376 24.72 32.49 -8.19
C HIS A 376 25.59 32.59 -9.45
N LYS A 377 25.77 31.48 -10.20
CA LYS A 377 26.57 31.46 -11.44
C LYS A 377 25.98 32.29 -12.59
N GLY A 378 24.75 32.80 -12.45
CA GLY A 378 24.17 33.80 -13.35
C GLY A 378 24.54 35.25 -13.02
N GLY A 379 25.13 35.48 -11.84
CA GLY A 379 25.55 36.80 -11.36
C GLY A 379 27.07 36.94 -11.17
N SER A 380 27.80 35.83 -11.01
CA SER A 380 29.21 35.87 -10.61
C SER A 380 30.20 36.13 -11.77
N GLU A 381 30.77 37.34 -11.76
CA GLU A 381 32.09 37.79 -12.24
C GLU A 381 32.48 37.69 -13.73
N LYS A 382 31.86 36.85 -14.57
CA LYS A 382 32.19 36.79 -16.01
C LYS A 382 31.16 37.45 -16.94
N LEU A 383 30.04 37.93 -16.40
CA LEU A 383 28.99 38.64 -17.15
C LEU A 383 29.03 40.17 -16.92
N PHE A 384 29.83 40.64 -15.96
CA PHE A 384 29.92 42.03 -15.48
C PHE A 384 31.34 42.64 -15.57
N LEU A 385 32.32 41.85 -15.99
CA LEU A 385 33.60 42.27 -16.58
C LEU A 385 33.57 41.83 -18.04
#